data_AF-A0A932UH61-F1
#
_entry.id   AF-A0A932UH61-F1
#
_cell.length_a   1.000
_cell.length_b   1.000
_cell.length_c   1.000
_cell.angle_alpha   90.00
_cell.angle_beta   90.00
_cell.angle_gamma   90.00
#
_symmetry.space_group_name_H-M   'P 1'
#
loop_
_entity.id
_entity.type
_entity.pdbx_description
1 polymer ?
#
loop_
_entity_poly.entity_id
_entity_poly.type
_entity_poly.pdbx_seq_one_letter_code
_entity_poly.pdbx_strand_id
1 'polypeptide(L)'
;EALERLGMMLQQRKGEKAGQAPLEYWTMGYWHRCDACGVYPASERARVGEERDEELLCDACGEKRRRGRQARESRELLPMAESLEEVVGESDRLAVVYGDLNAGGELLQVARQPREVRAFSERLWQTIVESVQQVVKEQRLEWRYQSPIVGGDDAVLFLPASRALGTLAGLWELLEQRVRAIAADPALEGNEELKTRLAGATWSLALVIAPHHLPIPFLFEYAQGLLKSAKRRVYEERSRGRAVSALDFFWITDGTPLSEEPTKLREEFFERRYCEQPPIQKPRVPVAGEFRTVDGLRLTAKPYTKEEFDELRGQAAALRAAGVSRGQLRQLAGLLDQPHPWDAQLDLQYQIARSRIWRDYLATQGVTPDAWLDFFFTWDTQPRVVATTRLLDLLELHELQSLAG
;
A
#
# COMPACT_ATOMS: atom_id res chain seq x y z
N GLU A 1 22.36 -10.83 23.60
CA GLU A 1 22.52 -12.27 23.92
C GLU A 1 21.22 -13.03 24.22
N ALA A 2 20.56 -12.85 25.38
CA ALA A 2 19.38 -13.66 25.73
C ALA A 2 18.18 -13.46 24.78
N LEU A 3 17.86 -12.21 24.44
CA LEU A 3 16.80 -11.86 23.48
C LEU A 3 17.11 -12.37 22.08
N GLU A 4 18.36 -12.24 21.61
CA GLU A 4 18.78 -12.76 20.31
C GLU A 4 18.65 -14.28 20.24
N ARG A 5 19.05 -14.99 21.31
CA ARG A 5 18.92 -16.46 21.39
C ARG A 5 17.46 -16.89 21.34
N LEU A 6 16.58 -16.21 22.08
CA LEU A 6 15.13 -16.46 22.02
C LEU A 6 14.56 -16.14 20.64
N GLY A 7 15.02 -15.06 20.00
CA GLY A 7 14.66 -14.70 18.63
C GLY A 7 15.03 -15.79 17.62
N MET A 8 16.25 -16.32 17.69
CA MET A 8 16.69 -17.43 16.85
C MET A 8 15.87 -18.70 17.09
N MET A 9 15.60 -19.05 18.36
CA MET A 9 14.76 -20.21 18.70
C MET A 9 13.33 -20.06 18.15
N LEU A 10 12.77 -18.85 18.22
CA LEU A 10 11.44 -18.57 17.68
C LEU A 10 11.43 -18.64 16.14
N GLN A 11 12.47 -18.15 15.47
CA GLN A 11 12.62 -18.25 14.03
C GLN A 11 12.76 -19.71 13.58
N GLN A 12 13.54 -20.51 14.30
CA GLN A 12 13.64 -21.96 14.06
C GLN A 12 12.29 -22.65 14.22
N ARG A 13 11.56 -22.38 15.33
CA ARG A 13 10.21 -22.91 15.55
C ARG A 13 9.21 -22.47 14.47
N LYS A 14 9.30 -21.24 13.97
CA LYS A 14 8.50 -20.75 12.83
C LYS A 14 8.81 -21.53 11.55
N GLY A 15 10.09 -21.79 11.27
CA GLY A 15 10.51 -22.60 10.13
C GLY A 15 10.05 -24.06 10.22
N GLU A 16 10.19 -24.67 11.41
CA GLU A 16 9.68 -26.03 11.69
C GLU A 16 8.17 -26.11 11.46
N LYS A 17 7.41 -25.11 11.91
CA LYS A 17 5.95 -25.04 11.71
C LYS A 17 5.57 -24.81 10.25
N ALA A 18 6.32 -24.00 9.50
CA ALA A 18 6.08 -23.78 8.07
C ALA A 18 6.33 -25.04 7.23
N GLY A 19 7.26 -25.91 7.67
CA GLY A 19 7.52 -27.21 7.06
C GLY A 19 6.53 -28.32 7.43
N GLN A 20 5.69 -28.11 8.44
CA GLN A 20 4.59 -29.03 8.75
C GLN A 20 3.46 -28.78 7.74
N ALA A 21 3.20 -29.78 6.89
CA ALA A 21 1.96 -29.79 6.13
C ALA A 21 0.80 -29.62 7.12
N PRO A 22 -0.20 -28.77 6.84
CA PRO A 22 -1.40 -28.73 7.66
C PRO A 22 -1.90 -30.17 7.79
N LEU A 23 -2.15 -30.61 9.03
CA LEU A 23 -2.71 -31.92 9.33
C LEU A 23 -3.78 -32.23 8.28
N GLU A 24 -3.56 -33.29 7.49
CA GLU A 24 -4.47 -33.71 6.43
C GLU A 24 -5.90 -33.65 6.95
N TYR A 25 -6.70 -32.83 6.30
CA TYR A 25 -7.97 -32.39 6.84
C TYR A 25 -8.95 -33.55 6.96
N TRP A 26 -9.78 -33.42 8.00
CA TRP A 26 -11.07 -34.03 8.23
C TRP A 26 -12.01 -33.92 6.99
N THR A 27 -11.71 -34.63 5.91
CA THR A 27 -12.57 -34.74 4.74
C THR A 27 -13.56 -35.87 4.93
N MET A 28 -14.36 -35.82 5.99
CA MET A 28 -15.57 -36.62 6.04
C MET A 28 -16.65 -35.84 5.28
N GLY A 29 -17.11 -36.36 4.14
CA GLY A 29 -18.10 -35.69 3.28
C GLY A 29 -19.46 -35.41 3.94
N TYR A 30 -19.66 -35.83 5.19
CA TYR A 30 -20.88 -35.68 5.96
C TYR A 30 -20.86 -34.47 6.92
N TRP A 31 -19.71 -33.80 7.07
CA TRP A 31 -19.58 -32.65 7.99
C TRP A 31 -19.67 -31.33 7.25
N HIS A 32 -20.52 -30.43 7.74
CA HIS A 32 -20.54 -29.05 7.28
C HIS A 32 -19.27 -28.34 7.77
N ARG A 33 -18.56 -27.68 6.87
CA ARG A 33 -17.40 -26.87 7.24
C ARG A 33 -17.87 -25.54 7.82
N CYS A 34 -17.02 -24.91 8.62
CA CYS A 34 -17.27 -23.57 9.12
C CYS A 34 -17.35 -22.57 7.95
N ASP A 35 -18.43 -21.80 7.87
CA ASP A 35 -18.67 -20.81 6.81
C ASP A 35 -17.64 -19.67 6.82
N ALA A 36 -17.08 -19.35 7.98
CA ALA A 36 -16.11 -18.27 8.12
C ALA A 36 -14.68 -18.65 7.73
N CYS A 37 -14.20 -19.85 8.09
CA CYS A 37 -12.81 -20.25 7.83
C CYS A 37 -12.65 -21.32 6.76
N GLY A 38 -13.69 -22.10 6.46
CA GLY A 38 -13.63 -23.23 5.52
C GLY A 38 -12.71 -24.38 5.94
N VAL A 39 -12.11 -24.33 7.13
CA VAL A 39 -11.06 -25.25 7.59
C VAL A 39 -11.58 -26.33 8.53
N TYR A 40 -12.31 -25.93 9.58
CA TYR A 40 -12.76 -26.83 10.65
C TYR A 40 -14.25 -27.18 10.50
N PRO A 41 -14.70 -28.34 11.03
CA PRO A 41 -16.14 -28.64 11.09
C PRO A 41 -16.89 -27.60 11.92
N ALA A 42 -18.10 -27.28 11.50
CA ALA A 42 -18.97 -26.40 12.25
C ALA A 42 -19.51 -27.11 13.51
N SER A 43 -19.58 -26.37 14.62
CA SER A 43 -20.03 -26.83 15.94
C SER A 43 -21.12 -25.93 16.53
N GLU A 44 -21.25 -24.68 16.08
CA GLU A 44 -22.28 -23.74 16.55
C GLU A 44 -22.94 -22.98 15.40
N ARG A 45 -24.17 -22.50 15.64
CA ARG A 45 -24.88 -21.56 14.76
C ARG A 45 -24.69 -20.15 15.30
N ALA A 46 -24.36 -19.20 14.43
CA ALA A 46 -24.23 -17.80 14.79
C ALA A 46 -25.06 -16.94 13.85
N ARG A 47 -25.81 -15.99 14.42
CA ARG A 47 -26.52 -14.96 13.64
C ARG A 47 -25.56 -13.86 13.22
N VAL A 48 -25.69 -13.39 11.98
CA VAL A 48 -24.94 -12.26 11.43
C VAL A 48 -25.92 -11.16 11.07
N GLY A 49 -25.92 -10.05 11.81
CA GLY A 49 -26.86 -8.95 11.61
C GLY A 49 -28.31 -9.28 11.99
N GLU A 50 -29.20 -8.31 11.79
CA GLU A 50 -30.64 -8.44 12.11
C GLU A 50 -31.43 -9.22 11.05
N GLU A 51 -30.93 -9.29 9.80
CA GLU A 51 -31.67 -9.81 8.64
C GLU A 51 -31.04 -11.00 7.89
N ARG A 52 -29.87 -11.56 8.30
CA ARG A 52 -29.21 -12.64 7.53
C ARG A 52 -29.34 -14.05 8.14
N ASP A 53 -29.19 -15.03 7.24
CA ASP A 53 -29.16 -16.48 7.48
C ASP A 53 -28.23 -16.89 8.63
N GLU A 54 -28.59 -17.98 9.33
CA GLU A 54 -27.73 -18.57 10.35
C GLU A 54 -26.45 -19.13 9.72
N GLU A 55 -25.29 -18.59 10.10
CA GLU A 55 -24.00 -19.14 9.68
C GLU A 55 -23.55 -20.26 10.64
N LEU A 56 -22.95 -21.30 10.08
CA LEU A 56 -22.38 -22.43 10.80
C LEU A 56 -20.89 -22.19 11.05
N LEU A 57 -20.51 -22.06 12.32
CA LEU A 57 -19.15 -21.74 12.73
C LEU A 57 -18.49 -22.88 13.50
N CYS A 58 -17.17 -22.98 13.40
CA CYS A 58 -16.38 -23.76 14.35
C CYS A 58 -16.16 -22.98 15.65
N ASP A 59 -15.81 -23.70 16.73
CA ASP A 59 -15.58 -23.12 18.06
C ASP A 59 -14.60 -21.93 18.02
N ALA A 60 -13.53 -22.05 17.24
CA ALA A 60 -12.52 -21.00 17.14
C ALA A 60 -13.05 -19.72 16.46
N CYS A 61 -13.85 -19.86 15.40
CA CYS A 61 -14.46 -18.71 14.72
C CYS A 61 -15.58 -18.10 15.56
N GLY A 62 -16.38 -18.94 16.22
CA GLY A 62 -17.39 -18.53 17.18
C GLY A 62 -16.82 -17.67 18.31
N GLU A 63 -15.74 -18.15 18.92
CA GLU A 63 -15.03 -17.43 19.99
C GLU A 63 -14.41 -16.12 19.51
N LYS A 64 -13.78 -16.10 18.32
CA LYS A 64 -13.27 -14.86 17.71
C LYS A 64 -14.38 -13.82 17.52
N ARG A 65 -15.57 -14.23 17.06
CA ARG A 65 -16.72 -13.32 16.91
C ARG A 65 -17.22 -12.79 18.25
N ARG A 66 -17.34 -13.63 19.28
CA ARG A 66 -17.73 -13.20 20.63
C ARG A 66 -16.76 -12.15 21.17
N ARG A 67 -15.45 -12.41 21.08
CA ARG A 67 -14.40 -11.45 21.47
C ARG A 67 -14.46 -10.17 20.66
N GLY A 68 -14.67 -10.25 19.35
CA GLY A 68 -14.83 -9.08 18.48
C GLY A 68 -16.00 -8.20 18.90
N ARG A 69 -17.16 -8.79 19.24
CA ARG A 69 -18.32 -8.05 19.77
C ARG A 69 -18.02 -7.38 21.11
N GLN A 70 -17.40 -8.09 22.05
CA GLN A 70 -16.99 -7.52 23.34
C GLN A 70 -15.98 -6.38 23.18
N ALA A 71 -15.02 -6.52 22.26
CA ALA A 71 -14.02 -5.48 21.98
C ALA A 71 -14.66 -4.21 21.39
N ARG A 72 -15.73 -4.34 20.57
CA ARG A 72 -16.48 -3.18 20.06
C ARG A 72 -17.22 -2.41 21.15
N GLU A 73 -17.64 -3.09 22.22
CA GLU A 73 -18.24 -2.44 23.39
C GLU A 73 -17.18 -1.74 24.26
N SER A 74 -15.91 -2.10 24.12
CA SER A 74 -14.81 -1.42 24.82
C SER A 74 -14.57 -0.03 24.24
N ARG A 75 -14.45 0.99 25.10
CA ARG A 75 -14.25 2.40 24.72
C ARG A 75 -12.82 2.74 24.27
N GLU A 76 -11.96 1.74 24.06
CA GLU A 76 -10.55 1.96 23.74
C GLU A 76 -10.32 2.39 22.30
N LEU A 77 -11.23 2.06 21.38
CA LEU A 77 -11.20 2.52 19.99
C LEU A 77 -12.44 3.36 19.69
N LEU A 78 -12.33 4.21 18.66
CA LEU A 78 -13.49 4.91 18.16
C LEU A 78 -14.49 3.91 17.55
N PRO A 79 -15.77 4.29 17.49
CA PRO A 79 -16.77 3.40 16.92
C PRO A 79 -16.45 3.01 15.48
N MET A 80 -16.41 1.71 15.22
CA MET A 80 -16.14 1.12 13.92
C MET A 80 -17.45 0.65 13.26
N ALA A 81 -17.43 0.57 11.93
CA ALA A 81 -18.47 -0.07 11.14
C ALA A 81 -18.60 -1.57 11.47
N GLU A 82 -19.81 -2.10 11.40
CA GLU A 82 -20.05 -3.52 11.65
C GLU A 82 -19.67 -4.39 10.46
N SER A 83 -19.88 -3.86 9.26
CA SER A 83 -19.74 -4.50 7.95
C SER A 83 -18.90 -3.67 6.98
N LEU A 84 -18.40 -4.28 5.90
CA LEU A 84 -17.68 -3.53 4.85
C LEU A 84 -18.64 -2.66 4.03
N GLU A 85 -19.89 -3.08 3.92
CA GLU A 85 -20.98 -2.34 3.29
C GLU A 85 -21.21 -1.00 4.02
N GLU A 86 -21.20 -0.99 5.36
CA GLU A 86 -21.27 0.25 6.14
C GLU A 86 -20.03 1.14 5.98
N VAL A 87 -18.83 0.54 5.90
CA VAL A 87 -17.58 1.29 5.64
C VAL A 87 -17.71 2.09 4.35
N VAL A 88 -18.21 1.43 3.29
CA VAL A 88 -18.26 2.00 1.95
C VAL A 88 -19.47 2.93 1.77
N GLY A 89 -20.60 2.64 2.40
CA GLY A 89 -21.82 3.43 2.30
C GLY A 89 -22.39 3.43 0.87
N GLU A 90 -22.50 4.61 0.27
CA GLU A 90 -23.01 4.79 -1.10
C GLU A 90 -21.96 4.57 -2.20
N SER A 91 -20.68 4.42 -1.83
CA SER A 91 -19.59 4.13 -2.76
C SER A 91 -19.67 2.66 -3.25
N ASP A 92 -19.06 2.36 -4.39
CA ASP A 92 -18.83 0.97 -4.83
C ASP A 92 -17.47 0.43 -4.39
N ARG A 93 -16.55 1.33 -4.02
CA ARG A 93 -15.13 1.05 -3.75
C ARG A 93 -14.77 1.14 -2.27
N LEU A 94 -14.04 0.11 -1.84
CA LEU A 94 -13.34 0.01 -0.57
C LEU A 94 -11.86 0.33 -0.76
N ALA A 95 -11.25 0.93 0.26
CA ALA A 95 -9.81 1.09 0.39
C ALA A 95 -9.28 0.28 1.57
N VAL A 96 -8.11 -0.33 1.39
CA VAL A 96 -7.36 -1.02 2.43
C VAL A 96 -6.01 -0.34 2.55
N VAL A 97 -5.75 0.23 3.72
CA VAL A 97 -4.43 0.76 4.09
C VAL A 97 -3.77 -0.23 5.02
N TYR A 98 -2.54 -0.65 4.71
CA TYR A 98 -1.73 -1.48 5.58
C TYR A 98 -0.37 -0.80 5.80
N GLY A 99 -0.06 -0.43 7.04
CA GLY A 99 1.26 0.04 7.45
C GLY A 99 2.01 -0.92 8.37
N ASP A 100 3.34 -0.89 8.27
CA ASP A 100 4.27 -1.66 9.10
C ASP A 100 5.55 -0.84 9.38
N LEU A 101 6.03 -0.90 10.63
CA LEU A 101 7.25 -0.23 11.05
C LEU A 101 8.50 -0.97 10.54
N ASN A 102 9.32 -0.29 9.75
CA ASN A 102 10.56 -0.87 9.27
C ASN A 102 11.57 -1.07 10.41
N ALA A 103 12.22 -2.23 10.40
CA ALA A 103 13.26 -2.59 11.35
C ALA A 103 12.80 -2.57 12.83
N GLY A 104 11.51 -2.76 13.12
CA GLY A 104 10.99 -2.86 14.50
C GLY A 104 11.71 -3.90 15.36
N GLY A 105 12.05 -5.05 14.78
CA GLY A 105 12.87 -6.07 15.44
C GLY A 105 14.30 -5.62 15.75
N GLU A 106 14.94 -4.86 14.85
CA GLU A 106 16.28 -4.30 15.10
C GLU A 106 16.23 -3.25 16.22
N LEU A 107 15.15 -2.45 16.29
CA LEU A 107 14.94 -1.47 17.37
C LEU A 107 14.84 -2.16 18.74
N LEU A 108 14.09 -3.27 18.81
CA LEU A 108 13.98 -4.06 20.05
C LEU A 108 15.30 -4.71 20.49
N GLN A 109 16.17 -5.08 19.54
CA GLN A 109 17.46 -5.71 19.85
C GLN A 109 18.47 -4.73 20.48
N VAL A 110 18.35 -3.43 20.20
CA VAL A 110 19.22 -2.38 20.76
C VAL A 110 18.83 -2.03 22.20
N ALA A 111 17.62 -2.39 22.63
CA ALA A 111 17.21 -2.23 24.01
C ALA A 111 18.04 -3.15 24.93
N ARG A 112 18.73 -2.56 25.90
CA ARG A 112 19.67 -3.25 26.80
C ARG A 112 19.01 -3.71 28.09
N GLN A 113 17.88 -3.10 28.43
CA GLN A 113 17.19 -3.34 29.70
C GLN A 113 15.71 -3.69 29.47
N PRO A 114 15.12 -4.56 30.30
CA PRO A 114 13.69 -4.89 30.20
C PRO A 114 12.77 -3.67 30.26
N ARG A 115 13.16 -2.63 31.00
CA ARG A 115 12.43 -1.36 31.07
C ARG A 115 12.34 -0.65 29.71
N GLU A 116 13.41 -0.70 28.92
CA GLU A 116 13.50 -0.05 27.60
C GLU A 116 12.63 -0.79 26.59
N VAL A 117 12.67 -2.13 26.62
CA VAL A 117 11.80 -2.99 25.79
C VAL A 117 10.33 -2.70 26.09
N ARG A 118 9.95 -2.67 27.38
CA ARG A 118 8.58 -2.39 27.79
C ARG A 118 8.14 -0.99 27.34
N ALA A 119 8.94 0.02 27.65
CA ALA A 119 8.63 1.41 27.30
C ALA A 119 8.48 1.57 25.77
N PHE A 120 9.42 1.05 24.98
CA PHE A 120 9.33 1.11 23.52
C PHE A 120 8.07 0.42 22.99
N SER A 121 7.79 -0.82 23.41
CA SER A 121 6.60 -1.56 22.94
C SER A 121 5.28 -0.88 23.33
N GLU A 122 5.17 -0.38 24.56
CA GLU A 122 3.98 0.35 25.03
C GLU A 122 3.79 1.66 24.26
N ARG A 123 4.87 2.41 24.02
CA ARG A 123 4.83 3.66 23.25
C ARG A 123 4.56 3.46 21.78
N LEU A 124 5.08 2.39 21.18
CA LEU A 124 4.80 2.05 19.79
C LEU A 124 3.32 1.68 19.63
N TRP A 125 2.78 0.87 20.54
CA TRP A 125 1.35 0.56 20.58
C TRP A 125 0.50 1.83 20.67
N GLN A 126 0.78 2.72 21.63
CA GLN A 126 0.08 4.00 21.79
C GLN A 126 0.19 4.86 20.53
N THR A 127 1.38 4.93 19.93
CA THR A 127 1.63 5.66 18.69
C THR A 127 0.67 5.23 17.59
N ILE A 128 0.52 3.93 17.34
CA ILE A 128 -0.36 3.42 16.29
C ILE A 128 -1.83 3.70 16.64
N VAL A 129 -2.27 3.31 17.83
CA VAL A 129 -3.67 3.46 18.27
C VAL A 129 -4.11 4.92 18.20
N GLU A 130 -3.35 5.82 18.82
CA GLU A 130 -3.70 7.22 18.86
C GLU A 130 -3.61 7.86 17.46
N SER A 131 -2.75 7.35 16.55
CA SER A 131 -2.61 7.91 15.19
C SER A 131 -3.82 7.56 14.35
N VAL A 132 -4.27 6.30 14.46
CA VAL A 132 -5.52 5.83 13.85
C VAL A 132 -6.70 6.63 14.42
N GLN A 133 -6.80 6.79 15.74
CA GLN A 133 -7.90 7.56 16.34
C GLN A 133 -7.91 9.02 15.88
N GLN A 134 -6.74 9.67 15.83
CA GLN A 134 -6.67 11.06 15.39
C GLN A 134 -7.09 11.19 13.92
N VAL A 135 -6.55 10.36 13.02
CA VAL A 135 -6.89 10.46 11.60
C VAL A 135 -8.36 10.10 11.34
N VAL A 136 -8.93 9.15 12.09
CA VAL A 136 -10.37 8.81 12.00
C VAL A 136 -11.23 10.02 12.36
N LYS A 137 -10.91 10.74 13.44
CA LYS A 137 -11.63 11.97 13.83
C LYS A 137 -11.51 13.07 12.80
N GLU A 138 -10.29 13.33 12.32
CA GLU A 138 -10.01 14.39 11.35
C GLU A 138 -10.74 14.13 10.02
N GLN A 139 -10.82 12.87 9.59
CA GLN A 139 -11.50 12.46 8.38
C GLN A 139 -12.98 12.14 8.57
N ARG A 140 -13.51 12.29 9.80
CA ARG A 140 -14.91 12.02 10.19
C ARG A 140 -15.37 10.62 9.77
N LEU A 141 -14.55 9.64 10.12
CA LEU A 141 -14.70 8.25 9.73
C LEU A 141 -15.38 7.40 10.80
N GLU A 142 -15.82 7.97 11.92
CA GLU A 142 -16.56 7.23 12.95
C GLU A 142 -17.74 6.48 12.32
N TRP A 143 -17.86 5.19 12.63
CA TRP A 143 -18.84 4.27 12.03
C TRP A 143 -18.69 4.02 10.52
N ARG A 144 -17.62 4.53 9.89
CA ARG A 144 -17.30 4.37 8.46
C ARG A 144 -15.88 3.88 8.23
N TYR A 145 -15.33 3.16 9.20
CA TYR A 145 -14.06 2.47 9.06
C TYR A 145 -14.07 1.17 9.86
N GLN A 146 -13.17 0.27 9.50
CA GLN A 146 -12.90 -0.92 10.30
C GLN A 146 -11.40 -1.13 10.38
N SER A 147 -10.91 -1.55 11.55
CA SER A 147 -9.49 -1.83 11.74
C SER A 147 -9.32 -3.22 12.36
N PRO A 148 -9.11 -4.26 11.54
CA PRO A 148 -8.99 -5.64 12.05
C PRO A 148 -7.68 -5.86 12.81
N ILE A 149 -6.66 -5.07 12.52
CA ILE A 149 -5.31 -5.17 13.07
C ILE A 149 -4.87 -3.77 13.45
N VAL A 150 -4.83 -3.52 14.76
CA VAL A 150 -4.19 -2.36 15.37
C VAL A 150 -3.31 -2.94 16.45
N GLY A 151 -2.00 -3.08 16.20
CA GLY A 151 -1.15 -3.62 17.25
C GLY A 151 0.22 -4.11 16.85
N GLY A 152 1.15 -4.02 17.81
CA GLY A 152 2.56 -4.31 17.59
C GLY A 152 3.17 -3.23 16.72
N ASP A 153 3.62 -3.61 15.54
CA ASP A 153 4.17 -2.78 14.47
C ASP A 153 3.24 -2.63 13.26
N ASP A 154 2.11 -3.35 13.24
CA ASP A 154 1.16 -3.38 12.12
C ASP A 154 -0.08 -2.52 12.37
N ALA A 155 -0.56 -1.87 11.31
CA ALA A 155 -1.85 -1.17 11.28
C ALA A 155 -2.60 -1.45 9.97
N VAL A 156 -3.83 -1.93 10.05
CA VAL A 156 -4.69 -2.19 8.89
C VAL A 156 -6.00 -1.45 9.01
N LEU A 157 -6.38 -0.69 7.99
CA LEU A 157 -7.61 0.08 7.94
C LEU A 157 -8.41 -0.23 6.67
N PHE A 158 -9.68 -0.55 6.85
CA PHE A 158 -10.69 -0.56 5.80
C PHE A 158 -11.44 0.78 5.84
N LEU A 159 -11.50 1.45 4.69
CA LEU A 159 -11.99 2.82 4.55
C LEU A 159 -12.82 2.96 3.27
N PRO A 160 -13.77 3.89 3.18
CA PRO A 160 -14.34 4.27 1.90
C PRO A 160 -13.24 4.89 1.02
N ALA A 161 -13.21 4.51 -0.26
CA ALA A 161 -12.16 4.95 -1.19
C ALA A 161 -12.05 6.48 -1.31
N SER A 162 -13.19 7.19 -1.21
CA SER A 162 -13.26 8.65 -1.21
C SER A 162 -12.46 9.33 -0.09
N ARG A 163 -12.14 8.62 0.99
CA ARG A 163 -11.36 9.13 2.14
C ARG A 163 -9.93 8.59 2.18
N ALA A 164 -9.61 7.60 1.34
CA ALA A 164 -8.36 6.84 1.42
C ALA A 164 -7.11 7.72 1.37
N LEU A 165 -7.02 8.68 0.43
CA LEU A 165 -5.83 9.52 0.28
C LEU A 165 -5.62 10.49 1.46
N GLY A 166 -6.70 11.09 1.95
CA GLY A 166 -6.65 11.99 3.11
C GLY A 166 -6.21 11.23 4.36
N THR A 167 -6.84 10.07 4.59
CA THR A 167 -6.49 9.20 5.72
C THR A 167 -5.07 8.67 5.62
N LEU A 168 -4.63 8.20 4.46
CA LEU A 168 -3.28 7.67 4.26
C LEU A 168 -2.21 8.72 4.56
N ALA A 169 -2.35 9.92 4.00
CA ALA A 169 -1.39 11.00 4.21
C ALA A 169 -1.35 11.46 5.67
N GLY A 170 -2.51 11.62 6.31
CA GLY A 170 -2.58 12.00 7.72
C GLY A 170 -1.99 10.91 8.63
N LEU A 171 -2.32 9.64 8.38
CA LEU A 171 -1.79 8.52 9.14
C LEU A 171 -0.26 8.42 9.00
N TRP A 172 0.27 8.54 7.78
CA TRP A 172 1.71 8.48 7.53
C TRP A 172 2.46 9.55 8.33
N GLU A 173 1.97 10.79 8.28
CA GLU A 173 2.58 11.90 9.03
C GLU A 173 2.56 11.65 10.54
N LEU A 174 1.40 11.27 11.09
CA LEU A 174 1.24 11.03 12.52
C LEU A 174 2.15 9.89 13.01
N LEU A 175 2.23 8.79 12.25
CA LEU A 175 3.08 7.64 12.58
C LEU A 175 4.57 8.02 12.60
N GLU A 176 5.05 8.79 11.61
CA GLU A 176 6.44 9.25 11.57
C GLU A 176 6.78 10.22 12.70
N GLN A 177 5.91 11.20 12.95
CA GLN A 177 6.14 12.18 14.01
C GLN A 177 6.19 11.51 15.38
N ARG A 178 5.25 10.61 15.66
CA ARG A 178 5.10 10.00 16.98
C ARG A 178 6.13 8.91 17.24
N VAL A 179 6.50 8.10 16.24
CA VAL A 179 7.58 7.11 16.43
C VAL A 179 8.91 7.81 16.75
N ARG A 180 9.18 8.96 16.12
CA ARG A 180 10.36 9.78 16.43
C ARG A 180 10.28 10.37 17.83
N ALA A 181 9.09 10.78 18.28
CA ALA A 181 8.88 11.29 19.63
C ALA A 181 9.14 10.24 20.73
N ILE A 182 9.10 8.93 20.43
CA ILE A 182 9.48 7.88 21.38
C ILE A 182 10.92 8.06 21.88
N ALA A 183 11.82 8.60 21.04
CA ALA A 183 13.22 8.84 21.41
C ALA A 183 13.37 9.82 22.59
N ALA A 184 12.36 10.62 22.89
CA ALA A 184 12.33 11.55 24.02
C ALA A 184 11.80 10.91 25.32
N ASP A 185 11.40 9.63 25.33
CA ASP A 185 10.88 8.98 26.52
C ASP A 185 11.97 8.86 27.62
N PRO A 186 11.71 9.32 28.85
CA PRO A 186 12.68 9.23 29.96
C PRO A 186 13.14 7.80 30.26
N ALA A 187 12.31 6.79 30.00
CA ALA A 187 12.69 5.39 30.20
C ALA A 187 13.81 4.92 29.25
N LEU A 188 14.07 5.66 28.17
CA LEU A 188 15.14 5.41 27.20
C LEU A 188 16.39 6.27 27.46
N GLU A 189 16.44 7.01 28.57
CA GLU A 189 17.60 7.82 28.94
C GLU A 189 18.85 6.94 29.13
N GLY A 190 19.95 7.34 28.48
CA GLY A 190 21.22 6.59 28.47
C GLY A 190 21.39 5.58 27.32
N ASN A 191 20.38 5.36 26.47
CA ASN A 191 20.50 4.52 25.27
C ASN A 191 20.51 5.36 23.97
N GLU A 192 21.63 6.05 23.73
CA GLU A 192 21.78 6.95 22.56
C GLU A 192 21.70 6.22 21.21
N GLU A 193 22.07 4.94 21.17
CA GLU A 193 21.94 4.11 19.97
C GLU A 193 20.47 3.91 19.59
N LEU A 194 19.63 3.51 20.56
CA LEU A 194 18.20 3.33 20.33
C LEU A 194 17.54 4.63 19.89
N LYS A 195 17.85 5.75 20.56
CA LYS A 195 17.34 7.07 20.18
C LYS A 195 17.71 7.46 18.75
N THR A 196 18.96 7.23 18.37
CA THR A 196 19.44 7.52 17.00
C THR A 196 18.69 6.68 15.97
N ARG A 197 18.44 5.39 16.25
CA ARG A 197 17.66 4.54 15.34
C ARG A 197 16.19 4.92 15.28
N LEU A 198 15.59 5.34 16.40
CA LEU A 198 14.21 5.85 16.44
C LEU A 198 14.04 7.14 15.64
N ALA A 199 15.04 8.04 15.67
CA ALA A 199 15.03 9.24 14.85
C ALA A 199 15.01 8.93 13.34
N GLY A 200 15.69 7.84 12.94
CA GLY A 200 15.71 7.30 11.58
C GLY A 200 14.64 6.24 11.30
N ALA A 201 13.66 6.03 12.19
CA ALA A 201 12.60 5.05 11.98
C ALA A 201 11.72 5.46 10.80
N THR A 202 11.34 4.48 10.00
CA THR A 202 10.58 4.67 8.76
C THR A 202 9.43 3.67 8.69
N TRP A 203 8.44 3.99 7.88
CA TRP A 203 7.27 3.15 7.67
C TRP A 203 7.21 2.64 6.24
N SER A 204 6.70 1.41 6.08
CA SER A 204 6.25 0.91 4.80
C SER A 204 4.73 0.89 4.81
N LEU A 205 4.11 1.44 3.78
CA LEU A 205 2.66 1.50 3.65
C LEU A 205 2.22 0.84 2.34
N ALA A 206 0.99 0.33 2.34
CA ALA A 206 0.30 -0.21 1.19
C ALA A 206 -1.11 0.38 1.11
N LEU A 207 -1.56 0.71 -0.11
CA LEU A 207 -2.93 1.12 -0.38
C LEU A 207 -3.54 0.27 -1.50
N VAL A 208 -4.58 -0.49 -1.18
CA VAL A 208 -5.37 -1.22 -2.18
C VAL A 208 -6.72 -0.54 -2.31
N ILE A 209 -7.18 -0.27 -3.53
CA ILE A 209 -8.58 0.10 -3.79
C ILE A 209 -9.24 -1.04 -4.58
N ALA A 210 -10.42 -1.46 -4.16
CA ALA A 210 -11.09 -2.63 -4.72
C ALA A 210 -12.62 -2.50 -4.61
N PRO A 211 -13.37 -3.31 -5.36
CA PRO A 211 -14.80 -3.50 -5.08
C PRO A 211 -15.01 -4.04 -3.66
N HIS A 212 -16.03 -3.54 -2.96
CA HIS A 212 -16.27 -3.88 -1.56
C HIS A 212 -16.71 -5.34 -1.32
N HIS A 213 -17.20 -6.01 -2.36
CA HIS A 213 -17.60 -7.43 -2.32
C HIS A 213 -16.41 -8.39 -2.51
N LEU A 214 -15.20 -7.88 -2.74
CA LEU A 214 -14.02 -8.72 -2.87
C LEU A 214 -13.70 -9.40 -1.53
N PRO A 215 -13.48 -10.73 -1.48
CA PRO A 215 -13.20 -11.41 -0.22
C PRO A 215 -11.97 -10.85 0.50
N ILE A 216 -12.08 -10.68 1.82
CA ILE A 216 -11.03 -10.14 2.71
C ILE A 216 -9.67 -10.82 2.52
N PRO A 217 -9.56 -12.16 2.36
CA PRO A 217 -8.26 -12.80 2.15
C PRO A 217 -7.49 -12.23 0.96
N PHE A 218 -8.18 -12.01 -0.19
CA PHE A 218 -7.53 -11.42 -1.38
C PHE A 218 -7.10 -9.98 -1.13
N LEU A 219 -7.95 -9.17 -0.49
CA LEU A 219 -7.59 -7.79 -0.13
C LEU A 219 -6.32 -7.75 0.72
N PHE A 220 -6.21 -8.67 1.68
CA PHE A 220 -5.08 -8.73 2.60
C PHE A 220 -3.81 -9.25 1.90
N GLU A 221 -3.92 -10.30 1.07
CA GLU A 221 -2.80 -10.82 0.26
C GLU A 221 -2.24 -9.74 -0.68
N TYR A 222 -3.11 -8.98 -1.33
CA TYR A 222 -2.71 -7.84 -2.17
C TYR A 222 -2.01 -6.76 -1.35
N ALA A 223 -2.59 -6.35 -0.22
CA ALA A 223 -1.99 -5.33 0.65
C ALA A 223 -0.61 -5.78 1.17
N GLN A 224 -0.47 -7.05 1.54
CA GLN A 224 0.82 -7.64 1.93
C GLN A 224 1.83 -7.66 0.78
N GLY A 225 1.41 -8.02 -0.44
CA GLY A 225 2.24 -7.99 -1.63
C GLY A 225 2.79 -6.58 -1.92
N LEU A 226 1.94 -5.56 -1.79
CA LEU A 226 2.32 -4.16 -1.91
C LEU A 226 3.25 -3.71 -0.77
N LEU A 227 2.98 -4.14 0.46
CA LEU A 227 3.83 -3.81 1.61
C LEU A 227 5.24 -4.38 1.44
N LYS A 228 5.37 -5.62 0.94
CA LYS A 228 6.68 -6.21 0.58
C LYS A 228 7.39 -5.37 -0.47
N SER A 229 6.67 -4.88 -1.47
CA SER A 229 7.22 -4.01 -2.53
C SER A 229 7.70 -2.66 -1.96
N ALA A 230 6.91 -2.02 -1.09
CA ALA A 230 7.32 -0.80 -0.38
C ALA A 230 8.57 -1.04 0.49
N LYS A 231 8.62 -2.14 1.25
CA LYS A 231 9.81 -2.52 2.04
C LYS A 231 11.06 -2.67 1.20
N ARG A 232 10.96 -3.29 0.02
CA ARG A 232 12.09 -3.42 -0.93
C ARG A 232 12.66 -2.05 -1.30
N ARG A 233 11.80 -1.06 -1.59
CA ARG A 233 12.23 0.32 -1.86
C ARG A 233 12.94 0.97 -0.67
N VAL A 234 12.45 0.76 0.55
CA VAL A 234 13.12 1.25 1.76
C VAL A 234 14.52 0.63 1.89
N TYR A 235 14.68 -0.67 1.64
CA TYR A 235 15.99 -1.32 1.68
C TYR A 235 16.94 -0.80 0.60
N GLU A 236 16.44 -0.55 -0.62
CA GLU A 236 17.22 0.05 -1.70
C GLU A 236 17.73 1.44 -1.33
N GLU A 237 16.87 2.31 -0.79
CA GLU A 237 17.26 3.65 -0.36
C GLU A 237 18.18 3.62 0.86
N ARG A 238 17.98 2.68 1.80
CA ARG A 238 18.89 2.46 2.93
C ARG A 238 20.29 2.05 2.45
N SER A 239 20.39 1.24 1.40
CA SER A 239 21.67 0.86 0.78
C SER A 239 22.40 2.05 0.15
N ARG A 240 21.64 3.10 -0.23
CA ARG A 240 22.15 4.40 -0.72
C ARG A 240 22.40 5.40 0.41
N GLY A 241 22.27 4.99 1.68
CA GLY A 241 22.49 5.84 2.85
C GLY A 241 21.32 6.76 3.19
N ARG A 242 20.13 6.53 2.62
CA ARG A 242 18.92 7.32 2.89
C ARG A 242 17.92 6.52 3.74
N ALA A 243 17.54 7.06 4.89
CA ALA A 243 16.42 6.53 5.67
C ALA A 243 15.13 7.20 5.21
N VAL A 244 14.33 6.49 4.41
CA VAL A 244 13.05 6.99 3.87
C VAL A 244 11.94 5.98 4.14
N SER A 245 10.72 6.49 4.30
CA SER A 245 9.52 5.67 4.27
C SER A 245 9.06 5.49 2.82
N ALA A 246 8.31 4.42 2.56
CA ALA A 246 7.79 4.14 1.22
C ALA A 246 6.34 3.67 1.25
N LEU A 247 5.66 3.89 0.12
CA LEU A 247 4.29 3.45 -0.13
C LEU A 247 4.22 2.75 -1.47
N ASP A 248 3.41 1.70 -1.51
CA ASP A 248 2.96 1.11 -2.75
C ASP A 248 1.43 1.10 -2.82
N PHE A 249 0.86 1.24 -4.02
CA PHE A 249 -0.59 1.25 -4.19
C PHE A 249 -1.07 0.56 -5.46
N PHE A 250 -2.29 0.01 -5.41
CA PHE A 250 -2.87 -0.72 -6.54
C PHE A 250 -4.39 -0.63 -6.59
N TRP A 251 -4.91 -0.62 -7.82
CA TRP A 251 -6.34 -0.64 -8.10
C TRP A 251 -6.76 -2.00 -8.66
N ILE A 252 -7.63 -2.68 -7.91
CA ILE A 252 -8.25 -3.92 -8.36
C ILE A 252 -9.50 -3.56 -9.16
N THR A 253 -9.54 -4.05 -10.40
CA THR A 253 -10.67 -3.92 -11.32
C THR A 253 -11.23 -5.29 -11.65
N ASP A 254 -12.39 -5.36 -12.30
CA ASP A 254 -13.06 -6.65 -12.60
C ASP A 254 -12.22 -7.58 -13.49
N GLY A 255 -11.21 -7.05 -14.19
CA GLY A 255 -10.27 -7.81 -15.02
C GLY A 255 -8.97 -8.22 -14.31
N THR A 256 -8.78 -7.86 -13.04
CA THR A 256 -7.53 -8.12 -12.32
C THR A 256 -7.44 -9.60 -11.87
N PRO A 257 -6.40 -10.36 -12.24
CA PRO A 257 -6.24 -11.75 -11.81
C PRO A 257 -5.99 -11.86 -10.30
N LEU A 258 -6.97 -12.40 -9.55
CA LEU A 258 -6.89 -12.48 -8.08
C LEU A 258 -5.89 -13.53 -7.55
N SER A 259 -5.32 -14.37 -8.42
CA SER A 259 -4.40 -15.45 -8.05
C SER A 259 -2.93 -15.05 -8.03
N GLU A 260 -2.57 -13.85 -8.50
CA GLU A 260 -1.18 -13.43 -8.68
C GLU A 260 -0.80 -12.29 -7.73
N GLU A 261 0.48 -12.26 -7.33
CA GLU A 261 1.02 -11.19 -6.50
C GLU A 261 1.12 -9.87 -7.31
N PRO A 262 0.88 -8.69 -6.69
CA PRO A 262 0.91 -7.40 -7.38
C PRO A 262 2.18 -7.09 -8.17
N THR A 263 3.35 -7.56 -7.68
CA THR A 263 4.63 -7.34 -8.38
C THR A 263 4.66 -8.10 -9.71
N LYS A 264 4.18 -9.35 -9.74
CA LYS A 264 4.12 -10.14 -10.97
C LYS A 264 3.13 -9.55 -11.98
N LEU A 265 1.96 -9.11 -11.49
CA LEU A 265 0.99 -8.41 -12.34
C LEU A 265 1.61 -7.16 -13.00
N ARG A 266 2.49 -6.43 -12.29
CA ARG A 266 3.21 -5.32 -12.91
C ARG A 266 4.21 -5.75 -13.97
N GLU A 267 4.98 -6.79 -13.69
CA GLU A 267 5.92 -7.35 -14.67
C GLU A 267 5.20 -7.85 -15.93
N GLU A 268 3.98 -8.36 -15.80
CA GLU A 268 3.19 -8.89 -16.92
C GLU A 268 2.44 -7.79 -17.69
N PHE A 269 1.75 -6.89 -16.99
CA PHE A 269 0.83 -5.92 -17.60
C PHE A 269 1.41 -4.51 -17.75
N PHE A 270 2.41 -4.17 -16.94
CA PHE A 270 2.96 -2.81 -16.84
C PHE A 270 4.45 -2.71 -17.17
N GLU A 271 5.11 -3.82 -17.52
CA GLU A 271 6.47 -3.81 -18.10
C GLU A 271 6.46 -4.34 -19.53
N ARG A 272 7.01 -3.56 -20.45
CA ARG A 272 7.31 -3.99 -21.81
C ARG A 272 8.80 -4.25 -21.90
N ARG A 273 9.19 -5.48 -22.21
CA ARG A 273 10.60 -5.84 -22.44
C ARG A 273 10.86 -5.97 -23.93
N TYR A 274 11.78 -5.16 -24.43
CA TYR A 274 12.22 -5.20 -25.82
C TYR A 274 13.41 -6.16 -25.91
N CYS A 275 13.14 -7.41 -26.28
CA CYS A 275 14.18 -8.41 -26.49
C CYS A 275 14.87 -8.25 -27.85
N GLU A 276 16.08 -8.80 -27.98
CA GLU A 276 16.88 -8.76 -29.22
C GLU A 276 16.45 -9.82 -30.25
N GLN A 277 15.28 -10.45 -30.07
CA GLN A 277 14.87 -11.53 -30.94
C GLN A 277 14.39 -10.98 -32.31
N PRO A 278 14.97 -11.46 -33.42
CA PRO A 278 14.52 -11.08 -34.76
C PRO A 278 13.03 -11.40 -34.94
N PRO A 279 12.25 -10.55 -35.62
CA PRO A 279 12.69 -9.43 -36.46
C PRO A 279 12.71 -8.05 -35.77
N ILE A 280 12.49 -7.97 -34.45
CA ILE A 280 12.25 -6.69 -33.78
C ILE A 280 13.59 -6.07 -33.36
N GLN A 281 14.05 -5.08 -34.10
CA GLN A 281 15.17 -4.23 -33.67
C GLN A 281 14.74 -3.46 -32.42
N LYS A 282 15.59 -3.45 -31.38
CA LYS A 282 15.30 -2.67 -30.17
C LYS A 282 15.00 -1.21 -30.53
N PRO A 283 13.94 -0.63 -29.96
CA PRO A 283 13.53 0.72 -30.28
C PRO A 283 14.63 1.72 -29.90
N ARG A 284 14.86 2.71 -30.76
CA ARG A 284 15.73 3.85 -30.46
C ARG A 284 14.89 5.07 -30.16
N VAL A 285 15.19 5.75 -29.07
CA VAL A 285 14.47 6.95 -28.62
C VAL A 285 15.48 8.04 -28.28
N PRO A 286 15.13 9.32 -28.44
CA PRO A 286 15.96 10.41 -27.98
C PRO A 286 15.91 10.49 -26.44
N VAL A 287 17.07 10.39 -25.81
CA VAL A 287 17.27 10.59 -24.37
C VAL A 287 18.35 11.65 -24.20
N ALA A 288 17.99 12.80 -23.60
CA ALA A 288 18.90 13.93 -23.42
C ALA A 288 19.64 14.36 -24.71
N GLY A 289 18.93 14.37 -25.85
CA GLY A 289 19.48 14.77 -27.15
C GLY A 289 20.22 13.68 -27.94
N GLU A 290 20.38 12.48 -27.37
CA GLU A 290 21.03 11.35 -28.04
C GLU A 290 20.06 10.18 -28.30
N PHE A 291 20.12 9.57 -29.48
CA PHE A 291 19.31 8.37 -29.76
C PHE A 291 19.91 7.12 -29.11
N ARG A 292 19.26 6.64 -28.06
CA ARG A 292 19.65 5.44 -27.30
C ARG A 292 18.70 4.28 -27.55
N THR A 293 19.25 3.08 -27.50
CA THR A 293 18.48 1.84 -27.59
C THR A 293 17.79 1.57 -26.25
N VAL A 294 16.48 1.29 -26.26
CA VAL A 294 15.69 1.04 -25.04
C VAL A 294 15.45 -0.45 -24.87
N ASP A 295 15.72 -0.96 -23.67
CA ASP A 295 15.52 -2.35 -23.29
C ASP A 295 14.11 -2.62 -22.74
N GLY A 296 13.42 -1.59 -22.22
CA GLY A 296 12.05 -1.72 -21.77
C GLY A 296 11.34 -0.41 -21.45
N LEU A 297 10.03 -0.51 -21.28
CA LEU A 297 9.15 0.56 -20.83
C LEU A 297 8.34 0.08 -19.61
N ARG A 298 8.46 0.78 -18.48
CA ARG A 298 7.63 0.59 -17.29
C ARG A 298 6.52 1.64 -17.27
N LEU A 299 5.27 1.20 -17.17
CA LEU A 299 4.08 2.05 -17.22
C LEU A 299 3.70 2.66 -15.86
N THR A 300 4.39 2.24 -14.80
CA THR A 300 4.24 2.73 -13.43
C THR A 300 5.63 2.93 -12.82
N ALA A 301 5.77 3.90 -11.93
CA ALA A 301 7.00 4.14 -11.18
C ALA A 301 6.92 3.66 -9.73
N LYS A 302 5.81 3.02 -9.34
CA LYS A 302 5.63 2.45 -8.00
C LYS A 302 6.69 1.37 -7.70
N PRO A 303 7.09 1.22 -6.43
CA PRO A 303 6.68 1.97 -5.23
C PRO A 303 7.33 3.35 -5.12
N TYR A 304 6.75 4.24 -4.31
CA TYR A 304 7.19 5.62 -4.10
C TYR A 304 7.74 5.85 -2.69
N THR A 305 8.77 6.70 -2.56
CA THR A 305 9.09 7.32 -1.25
C THR A 305 8.00 8.30 -0.83
N LYS A 306 7.97 8.72 0.44
CA LYS A 306 7.00 9.70 0.93
C LYS A 306 7.02 10.98 0.10
N GLU A 307 8.21 11.53 -0.14
CA GLU A 307 8.38 12.79 -0.87
C GLU A 307 7.91 12.66 -2.32
N GLU A 308 8.26 11.57 -3.00
CA GLU A 308 7.81 11.31 -4.37
C GLU A 308 6.29 11.11 -4.44
N PHE A 309 5.68 10.46 -3.44
CA PHE A 309 4.23 10.29 -3.38
C PHE A 309 3.50 11.61 -3.11
N ASP A 310 4.03 12.47 -2.25
CA ASP A 310 3.47 13.80 -2.00
C ASP A 310 3.54 14.69 -3.25
N GLU A 311 4.66 14.63 -3.98
CA GLU A 311 4.80 15.29 -5.28
C GLU A 311 3.73 14.79 -6.27
N LEU A 312 3.61 13.48 -6.42
CA LEU A 312 2.64 12.85 -7.33
C LEU A 312 1.19 13.21 -6.96
N ARG A 313 0.86 13.20 -5.68
CA ARG A 313 -0.45 13.62 -5.15
C ARG A 313 -0.72 15.09 -5.43
N GLY A 314 0.28 15.95 -5.27
CA GLY A 314 0.22 17.38 -5.59
C GLY A 314 -0.03 17.62 -7.08
N GLN A 315 0.67 16.89 -7.95
CA GLN A 315 0.47 16.93 -9.40
C GLN A 315 -0.96 16.49 -9.79
N ALA A 316 -1.46 15.39 -9.22
CA ALA A 316 -2.84 14.95 -9.47
C ALA A 316 -3.89 16.01 -9.07
N ALA A 317 -3.68 16.68 -7.93
CA ALA A 317 -4.56 17.75 -7.47
C ALA A 317 -4.46 19.00 -8.37
N ALA A 318 -3.24 19.36 -8.80
CA ALA A 318 -3.00 20.49 -9.70
C ALA A 318 -3.61 20.25 -11.10
N LEU A 319 -3.54 19.03 -11.63
CA LEU A 319 -4.22 18.64 -12.87
C LEU A 319 -5.73 18.84 -12.77
N ARG A 320 -6.33 18.38 -11.67
CA ARG A 320 -7.76 18.58 -11.41
C ARG A 320 -8.11 20.07 -11.33
N ALA A 321 -7.33 20.86 -10.61
CA ALA A 321 -7.53 22.30 -10.48
C ALA A 321 -7.39 23.04 -11.82
N ALA A 322 -6.52 22.56 -12.71
CA ALA A 322 -6.36 23.07 -14.07
C ALA A 322 -7.50 22.64 -15.03
N GLY A 323 -8.44 21.81 -14.56
CA GLY A 323 -9.57 21.34 -15.37
C GLY A 323 -9.21 20.21 -16.33
N VAL A 324 -8.09 19.52 -16.12
CA VAL A 324 -7.78 18.29 -16.87
C VAL A 324 -8.79 17.22 -16.47
N SER A 325 -9.56 16.73 -17.44
CA SER A 325 -10.58 15.71 -17.17
C SER A 325 -9.96 14.31 -17.09
N ARG A 326 -10.65 13.42 -16.38
CA ARG A 326 -10.33 11.97 -16.36
C ARG A 326 -10.23 11.40 -17.78
N GLY A 327 -11.11 11.81 -18.68
CA GLY A 327 -11.10 11.34 -20.08
C GLY A 327 -9.81 11.73 -20.81
N GLN A 328 -9.28 12.93 -20.58
CA GLN A 328 -8.00 13.36 -21.16
C GLN A 328 -6.83 12.55 -20.61
N LEU A 329 -6.78 12.29 -19.31
CA LEU A 329 -5.74 11.44 -18.71
C LEU A 329 -5.80 10.00 -19.22
N ARG A 330 -6.99 9.40 -19.30
CA ARG A 330 -7.18 8.06 -19.89
C ARG A 330 -6.77 8.02 -21.35
N GLN A 331 -7.08 9.07 -22.11
CA GLN A 331 -6.66 9.17 -23.50
C GLN A 331 -5.14 9.17 -23.61
N LEU A 332 -4.43 9.96 -22.79
CA LEU A 332 -2.95 9.96 -22.80
C LEU A 332 -2.39 8.61 -22.32
N ALA A 333 -2.96 8.02 -21.28
CA ALA A 333 -2.56 6.72 -20.76
C ALA A 333 -2.67 5.62 -21.83
N GLY A 334 -3.75 5.62 -22.62
CA GLY A 334 -3.93 4.67 -23.72
C GLY A 334 -2.91 4.83 -24.85
N LEU A 335 -2.22 5.97 -24.98
CA LEU A 335 -1.12 6.12 -25.95
C LEU A 335 0.13 5.33 -25.53
N LEU A 336 0.23 4.98 -24.25
CA LEU A 336 1.29 4.09 -23.78
C LEU A 336 1.10 2.66 -24.28
N ASP A 337 -0.08 2.34 -24.84
CA ASP A 337 -0.33 1.03 -25.41
C ASP A 337 0.38 0.77 -26.74
N GLN A 338 0.99 1.79 -27.35
CA GLN A 338 1.71 1.65 -28.60
C GLN A 338 2.88 0.65 -28.50
N PRO A 339 3.07 -0.25 -29.49
CA PRO A 339 4.14 -1.24 -29.48
C PRO A 339 5.54 -0.63 -29.34
N HIS A 340 5.75 0.54 -29.94
CA HIS A 340 7.03 1.24 -29.94
C HIS A 340 7.00 2.47 -29.00
N PRO A 341 7.96 2.61 -28.07
CA PRO A 341 7.94 3.66 -27.04
C PRO A 341 8.10 5.06 -27.63
N TRP A 342 8.77 5.20 -28.78
CA TRP A 342 8.87 6.47 -29.49
C TRP A 342 7.53 6.95 -30.04
N ASP A 343 6.69 6.04 -30.54
CA ASP A 343 5.39 6.39 -31.10
C ASP A 343 4.47 6.89 -29.98
N ALA A 344 4.51 6.21 -28.82
CA ALA A 344 3.82 6.68 -27.61
C ALA A 344 4.25 8.09 -27.21
N GLN A 345 5.55 8.40 -27.26
CA GLN A 345 6.08 9.73 -26.93
C GLN A 345 5.65 10.80 -27.93
N LEU A 346 5.74 10.51 -29.23
CA LEU A 346 5.29 11.43 -30.27
C LEU A 346 3.80 11.71 -30.20
N ASP A 347 2.98 10.67 -30.03
CA ASP A 347 1.54 10.79 -29.88
C ASP A 347 1.20 11.62 -28.64
N LEU A 348 1.87 11.36 -27.51
CA LEU A 348 1.67 12.10 -26.27
C LEU A 348 2.07 13.58 -26.42
N GLN A 349 3.21 13.86 -27.04
CA GLN A 349 3.65 15.23 -27.33
C GLN A 349 2.65 15.95 -28.25
N TYR A 350 2.15 15.28 -29.27
CA TYR A 350 1.12 15.82 -30.17
C TYR A 350 -0.20 16.11 -29.44
N GLN A 351 -0.67 15.20 -28.58
CA GLN A 351 -1.88 15.39 -27.79
C GLN A 351 -1.75 16.57 -26.81
N ILE A 352 -0.59 16.73 -26.19
CA ILE A 352 -0.29 17.88 -25.32
C ILE A 352 -0.29 19.17 -26.15
N ALA A 353 0.42 19.19 -27.28
CA ALA A 353 0.53 20.36 -28.14
C ALA A 353 -0.85 20.89 -28.60
N ARG A 354 -1.77 19.99 -28.94
CA ARG A 354 -3.13 20.38 -29.38
C ARG A 354 -4.06 20.77 -28.22
N SER A 355 -3.77 20.33 -26.99
CA SER A 355 -4.61 20.62 -25.82
C SER A 355 -4.13 21.90 -25.14
N ARG A 356 -4.92 22.97 -25.23
CA ARG A 356 -4.63 24.22 -24.51
C ARG A 356 -4.53 23.99 -23.00
N ILE A 357 -5.41 23.17 -22.42
CA ILE A 357 -5.42 22.86 -20.99
C ILE A 357 -4.07 22.26 -20.54
N TRP A 358 -3.54 21.31 -21.31
CA TRP A 358 -2.25 20.67 -20.99
C TRP A 358 -1.07 21.63 -21.14
N ARG A 359 -1.06 22.47 -22.19
CA ARG A 359 -0.02 23.49 -22.36
C ARG A 359 -0.02 24.51 -21.24
N ASP A 360 -1.20 25.00 -20.88
CA ASP A 360 -1.35 25.98 -19.80
C ASP A 360 -0.92 25.34 -18.46
N TYR A 361 -1.34 24.10 -18.17
CA TYR A 361 -0.91 23.36 -16.99
C TYR A 361 0.61 23.18 -16.93
N LEU A 362 1.25 22.63 -17.97
CA LEU A 362 2.69 22.39 -17.99
C LEU A 362 3.49 23.70 -17.87
N ALA A 363 3.00 24.79 -18.47
CA ALA A 363 3.59 26.12 -18.29
C ALA A 363 3.51 26.60 -16.84
N THR A 364 2.41 26.34 -16.10
CA THR A 364 2.34 26.66 -14.66
C THR A 364 3.31 25.84 -13.82
N GLN A 365 3.69 24.64 -14.28
CA GLN A 365 4.71 23.81 -13.64
C GLN A 365 6.14 24.19 -14.07
N GLY A 366 6.31 25.25 -14.89
CA GLY A 366 7.61 25.68 -15.40
C GLY A 366 8.21 24.74 -16.44
N VAL A 367 7.43 23.83 -17.02
CA VAL A 367 7.90 22.87 -18.01
C VAL A 367 7.82 23.48 -19.40
N THR A 368 8.96 23.63 -20.06
CA THR A 368 9.06 24.15 -21.42
C THR A 368 8.64 23.10 -22.47
N PRO A 369 8.26 23.49 -23.69
CA PRO A 369 7.80 22.55 -24.72
C PRO A 369 8.79 21.43 -25.10
N ASP A 370 10.08 21.72 -25.02
CA ASP A 370 11.17 20.78 -25.23
C ASP A 370 11.34 19.78 -24.07
N ALA A 371 10.84 20.12 -22.87
CA ALA A 371 10.89 19.30 -21.66
C ALA A 371 9.55 18.59 -21.34
N TRP A 372 8.52 18.70 -22.19
CA TRP A 372 7.21 18.08 -21.91
C TRP A 372 7.29 16.57 -21.69
N LEU A 373 8.17 15.86 -22.41
CA LEU A 373 8.31 14.41 -22.25
C LEU A 373 8.98 14.04 -20.93
N ASP A 374 9.92 14.85 -20.44
CA ASP A 374 10.62 14.63 -19.17
C ASP A 374 9.68 14.76 -17.97
N PHE A 375 8.56 15.48 -18.12
CA PHE A 375 7.49 15.48 -17.12
C PHE A 375 6.84 14.09 -16.95
N PHE A 376 6.69 13.33 -18.04
CA PHE A 376 6.00 12.03 -18.02
C PHE A 376 6.95 10.83 -17.93
N PHE A 377 8.19 10.98 -18.38
CA PHE A 377 9.15 9.89 -18.51
C PHE A 377 10.43 10.20 -17.73
N THR A 378 10.86 9.23 -16.94
CA THR A 378 12.19 9.18 -16.33
C THR A 378 12.97 8.04 -16.96
N TRP A 379 14.27 8.25 -17.16
CA TRP A 379 15.15 7.27 -17.79
C TRP A 379 16.11 6.67 -16.78
N ASP A 380 16.02 5.36 -16.58
CA ASP A 380 17.10 4.61 -15.95
C ASP A 380 18.09 4.23 -17.05
N THR A 381 19.36 4.62 -16.90
CA THR A 381 20.38 4.43 -17.94
C THR A 381 21.43 3.39 -17.59
N GLN A 382 21.34 2.73 -16.42
CA GLN A 382 22.31 1.73 -15.99
C GLN A 382 21.64 0.58 -15.21
N PRO A 383 21.91 -0.70 -15.55
CA PRO A 383 22.78 -1.23 -16.61
C PRO A 383 22.11 -1.31 -18.00
N ARG A 384 20.81 -0.98 -18.09
CA ARG A 384 19.98 -1.03 -19.30
C ARG A 384 19.19 0.28 -19.41
N VAL A 385 18.85 0.69 -20.62
CA VAL A 385 18.03 1.90 -20.81
C VAL A 385 16.57 1.51 -20.67
N VAL A 386 15.95 1.88 -19.56
CA VAL A 386 14.52 1.61 -19.29
C VAL A 386 13.80 2.93 -19.09
N ALA A 387 12.80 3.17 -19.93
CA ALA A 387 11.88 4.28 -19.75
C ALA A 387 10.89 3.92 -18.63
N THR A 388 10.62 4.84 -17.71
CA THR A 388 9.59 4.68 -16.68
C THR A 388 8.66 5.87 -16.75
N THR A 389 7.34 5.64 -16.76
CA THR A 389 6.35 6.71 -16.72
C THR A 389 5.48 6.65 -15.47
N ARG A 390 5.01 7.83 -15.03
CA ARG A 390 4.11 8.01 -13.88
C ARG A 390 2.66 8.27 -14.31
N LEU A 391 2.35 8.21 -15.61
CA LEU A 391 1.06 8.64 -16.14
C LEU A 391 -0.11 7.78 -15.65
N LEU A 392 0.05 6.45 -15.56
CA LEU A 392 -0.97 5.58 -14.98
C LEU A 392 -1.16 5.87 -13.49
N ASP A 393 -0.07 6.12 -12.77
CA ASP A 393 -0.11 6.42 -11.34
C ASP A 393 -0.83 7.76 -11.08
N LEU A 394 -0.58 8.78 -11.92
CA LEU A 394 -1.30 10.05 -11.91
C LEU A 394 -2.78 9.88 -12.23
N LEU A 395 -3.11 9.04 -13.21
CA LEU A 395 -4.50 8.73 -13.55
C LEU A 395 -5.23 8.10 -12.36
N GLU A 396 -4.66 7.06 -11.75
CA GLU A 396 -5.26 6.39 -10.59
C GLU A 396 -5.48 7.36 -9.41
N LEU A 397 -4.49 8.21 -9.09
CA LEU A 397 -4.63 9.20 -8.02
C LEU A 397 -5.64 10.29 -8.36
N HIS A 398 -5.66 10.76 -9.61
CA HIS A 398 -6.65 11.73 -10.07
C HIS A 398 -8.07 11.16 -9.95
N GLU A 399 -8.27 9.90 -10.33
CA GLU A 399 -9.56 9.23 -10.18
C GLU A 399 -9.93 9.04 -8.70
N LEU A 400 -8.99 8.63 -7.86
CA LEU A 400 -9.23 8.50 -6.41
C LEU A 400 -9.59 9.84 -5.75
N GLN A 401 -8.94 10.93 -6.13
CA GLN A 401 -9.30 12.27 -5.68
C GLN A 401 -10.71 12.68 -6.16
N SER A 402 -11.13 12.25 -7.35
CA SER A 402 -12.46 12.55 -7.86
C SER A 402 -13.58 11.91 -7.03
N LEU A 403 -13.31 10.78 -6.36
CA LEU A 403 -14.25 10.13 -5.44
C LEU A 403 -14.46 10.93 -4.13
N ALA A 404 -13.52 11.82 -3.78
CA ALA A 404 -13.59 12.63 -2.57
C ALA A 404 -14.45 13.90 -2.72
N GLY A 405 -14.86 14.23 -3.95
CA GLY A 405 -15.48 15.51 -4.33
C GLY A 405 -17.00 15.49 -4.39
#